data_AF-A0A742XX60-F1
#
_entry.id   AF-A0A742XX60-F1
#
_cell.length_a   1.000
_cell.length_b   1.000
_cell.length_c   1.000
_cell.angle_alpha   90.00
_cell.angle_beta   90.00
_cell.angle_gamma   90.00
#
_symmetry.space_group_name_H-M   'P 1'
#
loop_
_entity.id
_entity.type
_entity.pdbx_description
1 polymer ?
#
loop_
_entity_poly.entity_id
_entity_poly.type
_entity_poly.pdbx_seq_one_letter_code
_entity_poly.pdbx_strand_id
1 'polypeptide(L)'
;LKWSQVKWDKNDMGEALPETARYECRECGDVIRGPGKPDVDWLAKGVWIPEHPEIKGIVGFHISSLYSPWVALSELVAEFAEATKNRDKNGLMEFINLKLGEPWKEDAKEEIDHEYLLQRRVRYEDFLPDGVLLLTAGVDVQDSYLAAEVVGWGKGKESWGIEYKIFMGDPAQSAVWQQLDEFLLRSWQFRDGQRLSIAAACVDSGGHFTTETYRFTKPRESRRIYSIKGRGGVGLPFIGKPNNNN
;
A
#
# COMPACT_ATOMS: atom_id res chain seq x y z
N LEU A 1 -7.55 -27.21 -3.46
CA LEU A 1 -6.26 -27.71 -2.96
C LEU A 1 -5.69 -26.64 -2.05
N LYS A 2 -5.16 -27.02 -0.88
CA LYS A 2 -4.54 -26.10 0.09
C LYS A 2 -3.07 -26.47 0.27
N TRP A 3 -2.18 -25.48 0.38
CA TRP A 3 -0.74 -25.73 0.58
C TRP A 3 -0.45 -26.59 1.82
N SER A 4 -1.23 -26.42 2.90
CA SER A 4 -1.10 -27.19 4.15
C SER A 4 -1.25 -28.71 3.98
N GLN A 5 -1.87 -29.16 2.88
CA GLN A 5 -2.05 -30.57 2.54
C GLN A 5 -0.91 -31.14 1.68
N VAL A 6 0.03 -30.30 1.24
CA VAL A 6 1.25 -30.75 0.59
C VAL A 6 2.22 -31.24 1.67
N LYS A 7 2.61 -32.51 1.59
CA LYS A 7 3.59 -33.14 2.47
C LYS A 7 4.81 -33.57 1.68
N TRP A 8 5.94 -33.59 2.34
CA TRP A 8 7.20 -34.11 1.83
C TRP A 8 8.04 -34.60 3.00
N ASP A 9 8.91 -35.56 2.73
CA ASP A 9 9.81 -36.12 3.71
C ASP A 9 11.08 -35.26 3.79
N LYS A 10 11.89 -35.51 4.81
CA LYS A 10 13.16 -34.83 5.03
C LYS A 10 14.28 -35.86 5.18
N ASN A 11 15.48 -35.49 4.75
CA ASN A 11 16.67 -36.30 5.01
C ASN A 11 17.09 -36.21 6.49
N ASP A 12 18.10 -36.99 6.88
CA ASP A 12 18.64 -37.01 8.26
C ASP A 12 19.18 -35.66 8.74
N MET A 13 19.49 -34.74 7.81
CA MET A 13 19.93 -33.37 8.10
C MET A 13 18.75 -32.38 8.22
N GLY A 14 17.51 -32.85 8.08
CA GLY A 14 16.30 -32.04 8.15
C GLY A 14 15.99 -31.24 6.88
N GLU A 15 16.70 -31.50 5.77
CA GLU A 15 16.46 -30.85 4.49
C GLU A 15 15.28 -31.51 3.77
N ALA A 16 14.45 -30.71 3.11
CA ALA A 16 13.31 -31.21 2.34
C ALA A 16 13.76 -32.12 1.19
N LEU A 17 12.98 -33.17 0.93
CA LEU A 17 13.14 -34.08 -0.22
C LEU A 17 11.97 -33.86 -1.19
N PRO A 18 12.06 -32.92 -2.15
CA PRO A 18 10.93 -32.53 -2.98
C PRO A 18 10.38 -33.66 -3.87
N GLU A 19 11.19 -34.67 -4.20
CA GLU A 19 10.79 -35.87 -4.93
C GLU A 19 9.82 -36.76 -4.16
N THR A 20 9.73 -36.60 -2.83
CA THR A 20 8.75 -37.29 -1.98
C THR A 20 7.45 -36.50 -1.81
N ALA A 21 7.34 -35.34 -2.49
CA ALA A 21 6.19 -34.47 -2.39
C ALA A 21 4.90 -35.22 -2.77
N ARG A 22 3.87 -35.03 -1.95
CA ARG A 22 2.55 -35.64 -2.13
C ARG A 22 1.48 -34.71 -1.62
N TYR A 23 0.31 -34.78 -2.23
CA TYR A 23 -0.87 -34.07 -1.75
C TYR A 23 -1.78 -35.06 -1.02
N GLU A 24 -2.07 -34.80 0.24
CA GLU A 24 -2.90 -35.65 1.09
C GLU A 24 -4.33 -35.10 1.21
N CYS A 25 -5.32 -35.97 1.13
CA CYS A 25 -6.72 -35.62 1.31
C CYS A 25 -6.95 -35.00 2.70
N ARG A 26 -7.67 -33.88 2.76
CA ARG A 26 -7.98 -33.20 4.02
C ARG A 26 -8.93 -33.99 4.94
N GLU A 27 -9.72 -34.91 4.37
CA GLU A 27 -10.73 -35.67 5.12
C GLU A 27 -10.18 -37.03 5.58
N CYS A 28 -9.56 -37.80 4.67
CA CYS A 28 -9.12 -39.17 4.94
C CYS A 28 -7.60 -39.34 5.05
N GLY A 29 -6.79 -38.34 4.67
CA GLY A 29 -5.32 -38.43 4.69
C GLY A 29 -4.71 -39.20 3.52
N ASP A 30 -5.51 -39.86 2.67
CA ASP A 30 -4.99 -40.60 1.53
C ASP A 30 -4.25 -39.71 0.54
N VAL A 31 -3.22 -40.28 -0.10
CA VAL A 31 -2.44 -39.59 -1.13
C VAL A 31 -3.26 -39.47 -2.41
N ILE A 32 -3.60 -38.22 -2.77
CA ILE A 32 -4.36 -37.88 -3.98
C ILE A 32 -3.43 -37.77 -5.18
N ARG A 33 -2.22 -37.24 -4.99
CA ARG A 33 -1.19 -37.20 -6.03
C ARG A 33 0.22 -37.21 -5.47
N GLY A 34 1.15 -37.70 -6.28
CA GLY A 34 2.59 -37.68 -6.00
C GLY A 34 3.29 -36.38 -6.45
N PRO A 35 4.62 -36.42 -6.64
CA PRO A 35 5.46 -35.22 -6.79
C PRO A 35 5.35 -34.56 -8.17
N GLY A 36 4.78 -35.26 -9.15
CA GLY A 36 4.66 -34.77 -10.52
C GLY A 36 3.62 -33.68 -10.71
N LYS A 37 3.34 -33.42 -11.99
CA LYS A 37 2.22 -32.57 -12.43
C LYS A 37 0.89 -33.27 -12.10
N PRO A 38 -0.18 -32.52 -11.82
CA PRO A 38 -1.50 -33.12 -11.66
C PRO A 38 -1.92 -33.91 -12.90
N ASP A 39 -2.65 -35.00 -12.67
CA ASP A 39 -3.38 -35.68 -13.72
C ASP A 39 -4.48 -34.75 -14.27
N VAL A 40 -4.45 -34.51 -15.59
CA VAL A 40 -5.39 -33.63 -16.29
C VAL A 40 -6.81 -34.18 -16.29
N ASP A 41 -6.98 -35.51 -16.31
CA ASP A 41 -8.30 -36.15 -16.27
C ASP A 41 -8.92 -36.03 -14.88
N TRP A 42 -8.10 -36.06 -13.84
CA TRP A 42 -8.53 -35.75 -12.48
C TRP A 42 -8.95 -34.29 -12.33
N LEU A 43 -8.17 -33.34 -12.87
CA LEU A 43 -8.51 -31.93 -12.85
C LEU A 43 -9.80 -31.63 -13.63
N ALA A 44 -10.00 -32.26 -14.79
CA ALA A 44 -11.18 -32.07 -15.62
C ALA A 44 -12.48 -32.53 -14.94
N LYS A 45 -12.40 -33.43 -13.97
CA LYS A 45 -13.53 -33.89 -13.14
C LYS A 45 -13.84 -32.94 -11.98
N GLY A 46 -13.02 -31.90 -11.77
CA GLY A 46 -13.26 -30.87 -10.76
C GLY A 46 -14.54 -30.08 -11.03
N VAL A 47 -15.21 -29.63 -9.97
CA VAL A 47 -16.40 -28.78 -10.05
C VAL A 47 -16.08 -27.43 -9.41
N TRP A 48 -16.39 -26.35 -10.12
CA TRP A 48 -16.29 -24.99 -9.60
C TRP A 48 -17.50 -24.71 -8.71
N ILE A 49 -17.26 -24.53 -7.41
CA ILE A 49 -18.31 -24.25 -6.42
C ILE A 49 -18.12 -22.80 -5.96
N PRO A 50 -19.05 -21.88 -6.26
CA PRO A 50 -18.96 -20.50 -5.81
C PRO A 50 -19.20 -20.41 -4.30
N GLU A 51 -18.38 -19.62 -3.62
CA GLU A 51 -18.58 -19.31 -2.19
C GLU A 51 -19.79 -18.39 -1.97
N HIS A 52 -20.07 -17.53 -2.95
CA HIS A 52 -21.17 -16.56 -2.96
C HIS A 52 -22.15 -16.85 -4.10
N PRO A 53 -23.02 -17.88 -3.98
CA PRO A 53 -23.95 -18.29 -5.04
C PRO A 53 -25.02 -17.24 -5.39
N GLU A 54 -25.21 -16.23 -4.53
CA GLU A 54 -26.14 -15.11 -4.73
C GLU A 54 -25.68 -14.11 -5.80
N ILE A 55 -24.38 -14.07 -6.13
CA ILE A 55 -23.83 -13.13 -7.11
C ILE A 55 -24.23 -13.58 -8.52
N LYS A 56 -25.06 -12.76 -9.17
CA LYS A 56 -25.52 -12.98 -10.55
C LYS A 56 -24.65 -12.19 -11.52
N GLY A 57 -23.99 -12.88 -12.45
CA GLY A 57 -23.13 -12.27 -13.47
C GLY A 57 -21.74 -12.90 -13.48
N ILE A 58 -20.72 -12.09 -13.15
CA ILE A 58 -19.31 -12.53 -13.16
C ILE A 58 -18.96 -13.10 -11.79
N VAL A 59 -18.52 -14.36 -11.76
CA VAL A 59 -18.07 -15.06 -10.56
C VAL A 59 -16.54 -15.20 -10.62
N GLY A 60 -15.86 -14.77 -9.57
CA GLY A 60 -14.42 -14.96 -9.41
C GLY A 60 -14.11 -16.24 -8.64
N PHE A 61 -12.99 -16.89 -8.96
CA PHE A 61 -12.49 -18.06 -8.24
C PHE A 61 -11.01 -17.90 -7.90
N HIS A 62 -10.63 -18.37 -6.71
CA HIS A 62 -9.24 -18.48 -6.32
C HIS A 62 -8.64 -19.79 -6.85
N ILE A 63 -7.57 -19.69 -7.64
CA ILE A 63 -6.83 -20.84 -8.17
C ILE A 63 -5.33 -20.63 -7.95
N SER A 64 -4.67 -21.67 -7.43
CA SER A 64 -3.23 -21.68 -7.16
C SER A 64 -2.47 -22.59 -8.12
N SER A 65 -1.14 -22.48 -8.11
CA SER A 65 -0.23 -23.35 -8.87
C SER A 65 -0.35 -24.83 -8.51
N LEU A 66 -1.01 -25.18 -7.40
CA LEU A 66 -1.35 -26.57 -7.07
C LEU A 66 -2.24 -27.22 -8.14
N TYR A 67 -3.01 -26.45 -8.89
CA TYR A 67 -3.86 -26.94 -9.98
C TYR A 67 -3.18 -26.89 -11.35
N SER A 68 -1.98 -26.32 -11.44
CA SER A 68 -1.29 -26.07 -12.70
C SER A 68 -0.87 -27.39 -13.37
N PRO A 69 -1.32 -27.69 -14.61
CA PRO A 69 -0.82 -28.83 -15.38
C PRO A 69 0.60 -28.62 -15.92
N TRP A 70 1.20 -27.45 -15.65
CA TRP A 70 2.54 -27.10 -16.13
C TRP A 70 3.62 -27.17 -15.05
N VAL A 71 3.24 -27.14 -13.77
CA VAL A 71 4.15 -27.08 -12.62
C VAL A 71 4.05 -28.37 -11.82
N ALA A 72 5.19 -28.99 -11.51
CA ALA A 72 5.23 -30.19 -10.67
C ALA A 72 5.10 -29.84 -9.18
N LEU A 73 4.53 -30.75 -8.39
CA LEU A 73 4.41 -30.55 -6.95
C LEU A 73 5.79 -30.48 -6.26
N SER A 74 6.76 -31.27 -6.74
CA SER A 74 8.14 -31.23 -6.27
C SER A 74 8.81 -29.88 -6.52
N GLU A 75 8.55 -29.23 -7.66
CA GLU A 75 9.09 -27.91 -7.97
C GLU A 75 8.59 -26.87 -6.95
N LEU A 76 7.30 -26.91 -6.60
CA LEU A 76 6.73 -26.03 -5.58
C LEU A 76 7.33 -26.28 -4.20
N VAL A 77 7.55 -27.53 -3.82
CA VAL A 77 8.19 -27.88 -2.55
C VAL A 77 9.65 -27.41 -2.52
N ALA A 78 10.39 -27.56 -3.61
CA ALA A 78 11.76 -27.09 -3.71
C ALA A 78 11.85 -25.56 -3.54
N GLU A 79 11.02 -24.80 -4.26
CA GLU A 79 10.97 -23.33 -4.17
C GLU A 79 10.63 -22.86 -2.75
N PHE A 80 9.60 -23.45 -2.13
CA PHE A 80 9.21 -23.13 -0.76
C PHE A 80 10.29 -23.50 0.27
N ALA A 81 10.89 -24.68 0.12
CA ALA A 81 11.92 -25.17 1.03
C ALA A 81 13.18 -24.31 0.97
N GLU A 82 13.61 -23.89 -0.22
CA GLU A 82 14.77 -23.03 -0.42
C GLU A 82 14.56 -21.65 0.22
N ALA A 83 13.40 -21.02 -0.05
CA ALA A 83 13.05 -19.73 0.54
C ALA A 83 12.98 -19.81 2.08
N THR A 84 12.42 -20.90 2.62
CA THR A 84 12.35 -21.14 4.07
C THR A 84 13.73 -21.37 4.69
N LYS A 85 14.58 -22.19 4.06
CA LYS A 85 15.94 -22.52 4.52
C LYS A 85 16.81 -21.28 4.63
N ASN A 86 16.74 -20.40 3.62
CA ASN A 86 17.54 -19.18 3.58
C ASN A 86 16.95 -18.02 4.38
N ARG A 87 15.77 -18.20 5.00
CA ARG A 87 14.99 -17.12 5.63
C ARG A 87 14.77 -15.94 4.66
N ASP A 88 14.60 -16.26 3.39
CA ASP A 88 14.37 -15.28 2.33
C ASP A 88 12.90 -14.83 2.35
N LYS A 89 12.66 -13.70 3.00
CA LYS A 89 11.32 -13.09 3.07
C LYS A 89 10.76 -12.74 1.69
N ASN A 90 11.60 -12.30 0.76
CA ASN A 90 11.14 -11.93 -0.57
C ASN A 90 10.75 -13.18 -1.36
N GLY A 91 11.57 -14.23 -1.31
CA GLY A 91 11.23 -15.52 -1.92
C GLY A 91 9.96 -16.15 -1.34
N LEU A 92 9.75 -16.06 -0.02
CA LEU A 92 8.51 -16.54 0.60
C LEU A 92 7.29 -15.71 0.20
N MET A 93 7.42 -14.39 0.13
CA MET A 93 6.37 -13.48 -0.34
C MET A 93 6.02 -13.76 -1.81
N GLU A 94 7.03 -13.95 -2.66
CA GLU A 94 6.84 -14.30 -4.07
C GLU A 94 6.13 -15.65 -4.21
N PHE A 95 6.55 -16.66 -3.44
CA PHE A 95 5.90 -17.97 -3.44
C PHE A 95 4.42 -17.87 -3.04
N ILE A 96 4.11 -17.19 -1.94
CA ILE A 96 2.73 -17.06 -1.43
C ILE A 96 1.85 -16.28 -2.41
N ASN A 97 2.33 -15.14 -2.92
CA ASN A 97 1.54 -14.32 -3.82
C ASN A 97 1.39 -14.98 -5.21
N LEU A 98 2.49 -15.44 -5.82
CA LEU A 98 2.50 -15.90 -7.21
C LEU A 98 2.14 -17.38 -7.37
N LYS A 99 2.56 -18.25 -6.43
CA LYS A 99 2.24 -19.68 -6.51
C LYS A 99 0.95 -20.01 -5.81
N LEU A 100 0.71 -19.46 -4.62
CA LEU A 100 -0.50 -19.78 -3.87
C LEU A 100 -1.67 -18.86 -4.22
N GLY A 101 -1.43 -17.66 -4.75
CA GLY A 101 -2.47 -16.65 -4.97
C GLY A 101 -2.99 -16.04 -3.66
N GLU A 102 -2.27 -16.28 -2.56
CA GLU A 102 -2.66 -15.87 -1.22
C GLU A 102 -1.95 -14.56 -0.86
N PRO A 103 -2.59 -13.66 -0.09
CA PRO A 103 -1.95 -12.43 0.33
C PRO A 103 -0.83 -12.72 1.35
N TRP A 104 0.37 -12.22 1.06
CA TRP A 104 1.45 -12.19 2.05
C TRP A 104 1.13 -11.17 3.15
N LYS A 105 1.10 -11.64 4.40
CA LYS A 105 1.08 -10.77 5.58
C LYS A 105 2.51 -10.56 6.03
N GLU A 106 3.00 -9.32 5.95
CA GLU A 106 4.20 -8.97 6.68
C GLU A 106 3.92 -9.12 8.18
N ASP A 107 4.90 -9.64 8.92
CA ASP A 107 4.95 -9.49 10.39
C ASP A 107 5.14 -8.01 10.73
N ALA A 108 4.13 -7.18 10.43
CA ALA A 108 4.04 -5.83 10.92
C ALA A 108 3.88 -5.95 12.44
N LYS A 109 4.91 -5.50 13.17
CA LYS A 109 4.74 -5.25 14.59
C LYS A 109 3.57 -4.28 14.76
N GLU A 110 2.52 -4.79 15.37
CA GLU A 110 1.29 -4.08 15.74
C GLU A 110 0.49 -3.56 14.54
N GLU A 111 -0.38 -4.41 13.98
CA GLU A 111 -1.61 -3.93 13.34
C GLU A 111 -2.33 -3.05 14.37
N ILE A 112 -2.17 -1.74 14.26
CA ILE A 112 -2.96 -0.80 15.04
C ILE A 112 -4.38 -0.90 14.51
N ASP A 113 -5.30 -1.36 15.35
CA ASP A 113 -6.70 -1.46 14.98
C ASP A 113 -7.23 -0.08 14.54
N HIS A 114 -7.72 -0.02 13.31
CA HIS A 114 -8.32 1.18 12.75
C HIS A 114 -9.51 1.68 13.60
N GLU A 115 -10.28 0.78 14.21
CA GLU A 115 -11.39 1.15 15.10
C GLU A 115 -10.87 1.87 16.35
N TYR A 116 -9.74 1.41 16.90
CA TYR A 116 -9.06 2.08 18.01
C TYR A 116 -8.58 3.50 17.62
N LEU A 117 -8.03 3.69 16.42
CA LEU A 117 -7.66 5.02 15.92
C LEU A 117 -8.90 5.92 15.76
N LEU A 118 -9.96 5.37 15.19
CA LEU A 118 -11.23 6.06 14.97
C LEU A 118 -11.86 6.54 16.29
N GLN A 119 -11.77 5.75 17.37
CA GLN A 119 -12.26 6.13 18.70
C GLN A 119 -11.47 7.26 19.34
N ARG A 120 -10.20 7.46 18.96
CA ARG A 120 -9.34 8.52 19.49
C ARG A 120 -9.50 9.86 18.78
N ARG A 121 -10.30 9.94 17.71
CA ARG A 121 -10.52 11.19 16.99
C ARG A 121 -11.31 12.18 17.84
N VAL A 122 -10.92 13.45 17.77
CA VAL A 122 -11.65 14.55 18.42
C VAL A 122 -12.28 15.41 17.34
N ARG A 123 -13.55 15.75 17.49
CA ARG A 123 -14.21 16.75 16.65
C ARG A 123 -13.91 18.13 17.22
N TYR A 124 -13.58 19.06 16.33
CA TYR A 124 -13.37 20.48 16.65
C TYR A 124 -14.20 21.34 15.71
N GLU A 125 -14.40 22.60 16.13
CA GLU A 125 -15.18 23.59 15.38
C GLU A 125 -14.38 24.16 14.19
N ASP A 126 -14.97 25.11 13.47
CA ASP A 126 -14.35 25.80 12.32
C ASP A 126 -13.16 26.72 12.71
N PHE A 127 -12.78 26.75 14.00
CA PHE A 127 -11.63 27.48 14.52
C PHE A 127 -10.43 26.54 14.69
N LEU A 128 -9.22 27.09 14.63
CA LEU A 128 -8.02 26.34 14.97
C LEU A 128 -8.12 25.82 16.41
N PRO A 129 -7.86 24.52 16.65
CA PRO A 129 -7.71 23.99 18.00
C PRO A 129 -6.57 24.68 18.75
N ASP A 130 -6.76 24.97 20.04
CA ASP A 130 -5.81 25.73 20.87
C ASP A 130 -4.39 25.10 20.94
N GLY A 131 -4.27 23.80 20.67
CA GLY A 131 -3.00 23.08 20.63
C GLY A 131 -2.17 23.30 19.36
N VAL A 132 -2.74 23.91 18.32
CA VAL A 132 -2.04 24.16 17.05
C VAL A 132 -1.01 25.28 17.24
N LEU A 133 0.23 25.01 16.84
CA LEU A 133 1.35 25.96 16.89
C LEU A 133 1.85 26.34 15.50
N LEU A 134 1.60 25.51 14.49
CA LEU A 134 2.10 25.65 13.13
C LEU A 134 1.09 25.06 12.14
N LEU A 135 0.93 25.69 10.99
CA LEU A 135 0.18 25.14 9.86
C LEU A 135 1.14 24.77 8.72
N THR A 136 0.93 23.60 8.13
CA THR A 136 1.55 23.21 6.85
C THR A 136 0.48 22.81 5.85
N ALA A 137 0.81 22.79 4.57
CA ALA A 137 -0.08 22.24 3.55
C ALA A 137 0.62 21.16 2.71
N GLY A 138 -0.11 20.09 2.39
CA GLY A 138 0.23 19.15 1.34
C GLY A 138 -0.69 19.37 0.14
N VAL A 139 -0.13 19.32 -1.07
CA VAL A 139 -0.91 19.43 -2.31
C VAL A 139 -0.57 18.25 -3.20
N ASP A 140 -1.61 17.51 -3.59
CA ASP A 140 -1.54 16.44 -4.57
C ASP A 140 -2.10 16.93 -5.92
N VAL A 141 -1.44 16.55 -7.00
CA VAL A 141 -1.70 17.03 -8.37
C VAL A 141 -2.30 15.88 -9.16
N GLN A 142 -3.59 16.00 -9.49
CA GLN A 142 -4.37 14.98 -10.18
C GLN A 142 -4.76 15.46 -11.58
N ASP A 143 -5.14 14.56 -12.48
CA ASP A 143 -5.34 14.91 -13.91
C ASP A 143 -6.42 15.97 -14.18
N SER A 144 -7.33 16.21 -13.22
CA SER A 144 -8.45 17.14 -13.39
C SER A 144 -8.70 18.06 -12.19
N TYR A 145 -7.82 18.02 -11.19
CA TYR A 145 -7.94 18.86 -9.99
C TYR A 145 -6.63 18.91 -9.18
N LEU A 146 -6.57 19.85 -8.25
CA LEU A 146 -5.57 19.88 -7.17
C LEU A 146 -6.26 19.59 -5.84
N ALA A 147 -5.71 18.70 -5.04
CA ALA A 147 -6.18 18.42 -3.68
C ALA A 147 -5.20 19.02 -2.67
N ALA A 148 -5.67 19.95 -1.85
CA ALA A 148 -4.87 20.55 -0.79
C ALA A 148 -5.39 20.12 0.59
N GLU A 149 -4.49 19.70 1.46
CA GLU A 149 -4.76 19.43 2.88
C GLU A 149 -3.94 20.38 3.74
N VAL A 150 -4.60 21.09 4.65
CA VAL A 150 -3.97 21.91 5.68
C VAL A 150 -3.92 21.11 6.97
N VAL A 151 -2.72 20.96 7.53
CA VAL A 151 -2.47 20.23 8.77
C VAL A 151 -1.92 21.18 9.82
N GLY A 152 -2.55 21.18 10.99
CA GLY A 152 -2.07 21.85 12.18
C GLY A 152 -1.19 20.93 13.00
N TRP A 153 -0.09 21.46 13.53
CA TRP A 153 0.88 20.71 14.32
C TRP A 153 1.04 21.30 15.71
N GLY A 154 1.07 20.43 16.71
CA GLY A 154 1.24 20.75 18.11
C GLY A 154 2.49 20.12 18.71
N LYS A 155 2.60 20.19 20.04
CA LYS A 155 3.71 19.56 20.77
C LYS A 155 3.61 18.03 20.65
N GLY A 156 4.76 17.36 20.66
CA GLY A 156 4.79 15.88 20.67
C GLY A 156 4.32 15.21 19.39
N LYS A 157 4.31 15.93 18.24
CA LYS A 157 3.81 15.46 16.94
C LYS A 157 2.29 15.24 16.89
N GLU A 158 1.54 15.81 17.83
CA GLU A 158 0.09 15.89 17.72
C GLU A 158 -0.31 16.72 16.48
N SER A 159 -1.33 16.27 15.75
CA SER A 159 -1.77 16.92 14.52
C SER A 159 -3.28 16.94 14.36
N TRP A 160 -3.76 17.90 13.57
CA TRP A 160 -5.17 18.11 13.25
C TRP A 160 -5.33 18.39 11.75
N GLY A 161 -6.22 17.66 11.07
CA GLY A 161 -6.56 17.90 9.67
C GLY A 161 -7.50 19.10 9.53
N ILE A 162 -6.95 20.30 9.40
CA ILE A 162 -7.69 21.57 9.53
C ILE A 162 -8.68 21.78 8.40
N GLU A 163 -8.24 21.59 7.15
CA GLU A 163 -9.08 21.82 6.00
C GLU A 163 -8.59 20.98 4.82
N TYR A 164 -9.51 20.25 4.20
CA TYR A 164 -9.27 19.57 2.93
C TYR A 164 -10.06 20.27 1.82
N LYS A 165 -9.38 20.65 0.75
CA LYS A 165 -9.94 21.43 -0.34
C LYS A 165 -9.56 20.86 -1.70
N ILE A 166 -10.57 20.67 -2.55
CA ILE A 166 -10.38 20.31 -3.95
C ILE A 166 -10.57 21.56 -4.82
N PHE A 167 -9.60 21.81 -5.71
CA PHE A 167 -9.66 22.82 -6.76
C PHE A 167 -9.86 22.12 -8.10
N MET A 168 -11.10 22.08 -8.57
CA MET A 168 -11.43 21.48 -9.87
C MET A 168 -10.83 22.30 -11.00
N GLY A 169 -10.14 21.64 -11.93
CA GLY A 169 -9.53 22.28 -13.09
C GLY A 169 -8.34 21.49 -13.61
N ASP A 170 -8.10 21.61 -14.92
CA ASP A 170 -6.95 21.02 -15.60
C ASP A 170 -5.64 21.68 -15.08
N PRO A 171 -4.71 20.92 -14.47
CA PRO A 171 -3.43 21.46 -14.01
C PRO A 171 -2.51 21.95 -15.14
N ALA A 172 -2.79 21.70 -16.41
CA ALA A 172 -2.12 22.39 -17.51
C ALA A 172 -2.48 23.89 -17.57
N GLN A 173 -3.59 24.30 -16.97
CA GLN A 173 -4.10 25.67 -17.00
C GLN A 173 -3.71 26.45 -15.74
N SER A 174 -3.32 27.72 -15.91
CA SER A 174 -2.91 28.57 -14.79
C SER A 174 -4.02 28.88 -13.79
N ALA A 175 -5.28 28.78 -14.19
CA ALA A 175 -6.44 29.15 -13.36
C ALA A 175 -6.54 28.31 -12.07
N VAL A 176 -6.31 26.99 -12.14
CA VAL A 176 -6.39 26.12 -10.95
C VAL A 176 -5.23 26.40 -9.98
N TRP A 177 -4.05 26.71 -10.51
CA TRP A 177 -2.88 27.09 -9.71
C TRP A 177 -3.04 28.46 -9.03
N GLN A 178 -3.72 29.41 -9.67
CA GLN A 178 -4.03 30.71 -9.06
C GLN A 178 -4.97 30.55 -7.86
N GLN A 179 -6.03 29.73 -8.01
CA GLN A 179 -6.94 29.42 -6.90
C GLN A 179 -6.21 28.74 -5.74
N LEU A 180 -5.30 27.81 -6.04
CA LEU A 180 -4.45 27.21 -5.03
C LEU A 180 -3.55 28.24 -4.35
N ASP A 181 -2.95 29.16 -5.09
CA ASP A 181 -2.07 30.19 -4.52
C ASP A 181 -2.80 31.11 -3.55
N GLU A 182 -4.01 31.54 -3.93
CA GLU A 182 -4.89 32.35 -3.09
C GLU A 182 -5.28 31.61 -1.82
N PHE A 183 -5.58 30.32 -1.92
CA PHE A 183 -5.84 29.47 -0.76
C PHE A 183 -4.62 29.37 0.16
N LEU A 184 -3.42 29.16 -0.38
CA LEU A 184 -2.19 29.06 0.40
C LEU A 184 -1.78 30.38 1.06
N LEU A 185 -2.30 31.52 0.60
CA LEU A 185 -2.12 32.84 1.22
C LEU A 185 -3.12 33.13 2.35
N ARG A 186 -4.17 32.31 2.50
CA ARG A 186 -5.17 32.49 3.56
C ARG A 186 -4.55 32.35 4.96
N SER A 187 -5.26 32.90 5.93
CA SER A 187 -5.00 32.65 7.35
C SER A 187 -6.23 32.02 8.02
N TRP A 188 -5.96 31.14 8.97
CA TRP A 188 -6.95 30.48 9.83
C TRP A 188 -6.90 31.13 11.21
N GLN A 189 -8.02 31.11 11.93
CA GLN A 189 -8.17 31.85 13.17
C GLN A 189 -8.49 30.91 14.34
N PHE A 190 -7.93 31.22 15.51
CA PHE A 190 -8.35 30.67 16.79
C PHE A 190 -9.63 31.35 17.27
N ARG A 191 -10.25 30.80 18.30
CA ARG A 191 -11.47 31.35 18.91
C ARG A 191 -11.28 32.75 19.48
N ASP A 192 -10.08 33.06 19.96
CA ASP A 192 -9.72 34.37 20.51
C ASP A 192 -9.37 35.43 19.44
N GLY A 193 -9.43 35.06 18.16
CA GLY A 193 -9.15 35.94 17.03
C GLY A 193 -7.69 35.97 16.57
N GLN A 194 -6.77 35.32 17.26
CA GLN A 194 -5.39 35.13 16.76
C GLN A 194 -5.42 34.34 15.44
N ARG A 195 -4.43 34.58 14.57
CA ARG A 195 -4.40 33.97 13.23
C ARG A 195 -3.07 33.30 12.93
N LEU A 196 -3.13 32.16 12.25
CA LEU A 196 -1.97 31.50 11.64
C LEU A 196 -2.13 31.44 10.13
N SER A 197 -1.03 31.67 9.42
CA SER A 197 -0.89 31.35 8.01
C SER A 197 -0.15 30.01 7.84
N ILE A 198 -0.24 29.42 6.66
CA ILE A 198 0.60 28.27 6.30
C ILE A 198 2.07 28.69 6.36
N ALA A 199 2.87 27.95 7.10
CA ALA A 199 4.29 28.21 7.27
C ALA A 199 5.16 27.57 6.20
N ALA A 200 4.69 26.44 5.64
CA ALA A 200 5.32 25.76 4.52
C ALA A 200 4.30 24.88 3.79
N ALA A 201 4.48 24.71 2.49
CA ALA A 201 3.67 23.80 1.69
C ALA A 201 4.53 22.90 0.80
N CYS A 202 4.08 21.68 0.60
CA CYS A 202 4.69 20.72 -0.32
C CYS A 202 3.70 20.36 -1.42
N VAL A 203 4.14 20.40 -2.67
CA VAL A 203 3.34 20.03 -3.85
C VAL A 203 3.96 18.81 -4.51
N ASP A 204 3.20 17.73 -4.68
CA ASP A 204 3.69 16.50 -5.29
C ASP A 204 3.97 16.72 -6.79
N SER A 205 5.22 16.54 -7.19
CA SER A 205 5.68 16.60 -8.57
C SER A 205 5.86 15.21 -9.19
N GLY A 206 5.38 14.15 -8.54
CA GLY A 206 5.50 12.77 -8.98
C GLY A 206 4.60 12.37 -10.15
N GLY A 207 3.59 13.17 -10.49
CA GLY A 207 2.60 12.90 -11.54
C GLY A 207 2.90 13.51 -12.91
N HIS A 208 1.90 13.50 -13.79
CA HIS A 208 1.99 13.94 -15.19
C HIS A 208 2.31 15.44 -15.37
N PHE A 209 2.03 16.27 -14.36
CA PHE A 209 2.16 17.73 -14.42
C PHE A 209 3.41 18.23 -13.67
N THR A 210 4.52 17.50 -13.79
CA THR A 210 5.79 17.84 -13.13
C THR A 210 6.26 19.26 -13.47
N THR A 211 6.15 19.66 -14.75
CA THR A 211 6.62 20.97 -15.23
C THR A 211 5.80 22.11 -14.65
N GLU A 212 4.47 21.96 -14.64
CA GLU A 212 3.50 22.92 -14.12
C GLU A 212 3.71 23.10 -12.61
N THR A 213 3.93 22.00 -11.90
CA THR A 213 4.27 21.98 -10.49
C THR A 213 5.54 22.79 -10.21
N TYR A 214 6.61 22.60 -10.98
CA TYR A 214 7.83 23.40 -10.83
C TYR A 214 7.63 24.88 -11.20
N ARG A 215 6.87 25.19 -12.26
CA ARG A 215 6.53 26.58 -12.62
C ARG A 215 5.75 27.27 -11.50
N PHE A 216 4.92 26.53 -10.77
CA PHE A 216 4.19 27.06 -9.63
C PHE A 216 5.08 27.28 -8.42
N THR A 217 5.88 26.29 -8.01
CA THR A 217 6.63 26.33 -6.74
C THR A 217 7.90 27.16 -6.81
N LYS A 218 8.65 27.13 -7.93
CA LYS A 218 9.95 27.81 -8.04
C LYS A 218 9.90 29.31 -7.72
N PRO A 219 8.95 30.10 -8.25
CA PRO A 219 8.82 31.52 -7.88
C PRO A 219 8.38 31.75 -6.43
N ARG A 220 7.92 30.71 -5.73
CA ARG A 220 7.30 30.75 -4.40
C ARG A 220 8.15 30.09 -3.31
N GLU A 221 9.40 29.72 -3.60
CA GLU A 221 10.32 29.14 -2.60
C GLU A 221 10.56 30.09 -1.40
N SER A 222 10.50 31.41 -1.61
CA SER A 222 10.59 32.41 -0.52
C SER A 222 9.43 32.33 0.47
N ARG A 223 8.27 31.82 0.04
CA ARG A 223 7.10 31.48 0.86
C ARG A 223 7.14 30.05 1.39
N ARG A 224 8.27 29.34 1.20
CA ARG A 224 8.48 27.95 1.63
C ARG A 224 7.48 26.97 1.00
N ILE A 225 7.19 27.18 -0.28
CA ILE A 225 6.38 26.28 -1.10
C ILE A 225 7.34 25.48 -1.98
N TYR A 226 7.38 24.17 -1.80
CA TYR A 226 8.35 23.30 -2.42
C TYR A 226 7.68 22.19 -3.22
N SER A 227 8.28 21.84 -4.35
CA SER A 227 7.94 20.60 -5.03
C SER A 227 8.63 19.43 -4.34
N ILE A 228 7.90 18.35 -4.11
CA ILE A 228 8.43 17.13 -3.51
C ILE A 228 8.15 15.94 -4.43
N LYS A 229 8.97 14.90 -4.30
CA LYS A 229 8.74 13.62 -4.97
C LYS A 229 9.02 12.50 -3.99
N GLY A 230 8.03 11.62 -3.78
CA GLY A 230 8.20 10.42 -2.97
C GLY A 230 9.31 9.52 -3.54
N ARG A 231 10.16 8.97 -2.67
CA ARG A 231 11.11 7.91 -3.01
C ARG A 231 10.88 6.73 -2.09
N GLY A 232 10.41 5.62 -2.66
CA GLY A 232 10.29 4.34 -1.96
C GLY A 232 11.57 3.52 -2.03
N GLY A 233 11.78 2.63 -1.07
CA GLY A 233 12.92 1.72 -1.01
C GLY A 233 13.38 1.43 0.41
N VAL A 234 13.70 0.17 0.70
CA VAL A 234 14.23 -0.25 2.00
C VAL A 234 15.60 0.40 2.21
N GLY A 235 15.81 1.01 3.38
CA GLY A 235 17.09 1.64 3.75
C GLY A 235 17.27 3.09 3.31
N LEU A 236 16.25 3.71 2.70
CA LEU A 236 16.28 5.16 2.45
C LEU A 236 15.97 5.93 3.75
N PRO A 237 16.80 6.92 4.12
CA PRO A 237 16.51 7.75 5.29
C PRO A 237 15.29 8.64 5.05
N PHE A 238 14.45 8.82 6.07
CA PHE A 238 13.29 9.73 6.03
C PHE A 238 13.67 11.18 5.72
N ILE A 239 14.87 11.61 6.11
CA ILE A 239 15.43 12.93 5.80
C ILE A 239 16.79 12.73 5.14
N GLY A 240 16.87 13.04 3.85
CA GLY A 240 18.10 13.02 3.08
C GLY A 240 18.83 14.38 3.07
N LYS A 241 20.03 14.42 2.46
CA LYS A 241 20.68 15.71 2.16
C LYS A 241 19.83 16.46 1.11
N PRO A 242 19.47 17.74 1.35
CA PRO A 242 18.79 18.52 0.34
C PRO A 242 19.67 18.65 -0.91
N ASN A 243 19.05 18.55 -2.08
CA ASN A 243 19.70 18.75 -3.37
C ASN A 243 18.97 19.86 -4.11
N ASN A 244 19.70 20.83 -4.65
CA ASN A 244 19.15 21.96 -5.39
C ASN A 244 19.10 21.70 -6.91
N ASN A 245 19.49 20.50 -7.36
CA ASN A 245 19.29 20.07 -8.75
C ASN A 245 17.83 19.68 -8.99
N ASN A 246 16.98 20.69 -9.17
CA ASN A 246 15.67 20.55 -9.82
C ASN A 246 15.76 21.11 -11.23
#